data_AF-A0A934L4J8-F1
#
_entry.id   AF-A0A934L4J8-F1
#
_cell.length_a   1.000
_cell.length_b   1.000
_cell.length_c   1.000
_cell.angle_alpha   90.00
_cell.angle_beta   90.00
_cell.angle_gamma   90.00
#
_symmetry.space_group_name_H-M   'P 1'
#
loop_
_entity.id
_entity.type
_entity.pdbx_description
1 polymer ?
#
loop_
_entity_poly.entity_id
_entity_poly.type
_entity_poly.pdbx_seq_one_letter_code
_entity_poly.pdbx_strand_id
1 'polypeptide(L)'
;MSYVIPRPARVQIYGERCSGTNYVAELLRRNLRGPPVVDDFGWKHGWIRGDVESADDCVFVVVHRDPFDWLRSLHGMPWHA
;
A
#
# COMPACT_ATOMS: atom_id res chain seq x y z
N MET A 1 13.66 25.84 -16.38
CA MET A 1 13.59 25.16 -15.07
C MET A 1 13.72 23.67 -15.34
N SER A 2 14.83 23.03 -14.97
CA SER A 2 14.97 21.57 -15.16
C SER A 2 14.20 20.86 -14.05
N TYR A 3 13.16 20.10 -14.42
CA TYR A 3 12.43 19.23 -13.49
C TYR A 3 13.37 18.14 -12.98
N VAL A 4 13.61 18.13 -11.67
CA VAL A 4 14.36 17.06 -11.00
C VAL A 4 13.34 16.04 -10.53
N ILE A 5 13.45 14.80 -11.00
CA ILE A 5 12.62 13.70 -10.49
C ILE A 5 13.02 13.48 -9.01
N PRO A 6 12.10 13.71 -8.05
CA PRO A 6 12.41 13.46 -6.64
C PRO A 6 12.73 11.98 -6.45
N ARG A 7 13.76 11.68 -5.64
CA ARG A 7 13.94 10.31 -5.19
C ARG A 7 12.81 9.99 -4.21
N PRO A 8 12.11 8.84 -4.36
CA PRO A 8 11.14 8.41 -3.37
C PRO A 8 11.74 8.41 -1.97
N ALA A 9 11.06 9.05 -1.03
CA ALA A 9 11.45 9.16 0.37
C ALA A 9 10.55 8.32 1.29
N ARG A 10 9.42 7.80 0.79
CA ARG A 10 8.49 6.94 1.53
C ARG A 10 7.66 6.05 0.60
N VAL A 11 7.06 5.00 1.17
CA VAL A 11 6.16 4.07 0.49
C VAL A 11 4.85 3.97 1.25
N GLN A 12 3.72 4.26 0.61
CA GLN A 12 2.39 4.00 1.15
C GLN A 12 1.81 2.74 0.50
N ILE A 13 1.24 1.84 1.30
CA ILE A 13 0.58 0.63 0.79
C ILE A 13 -0.92 0.78 0.97
N TYR A 14 -1.67 0.42 -0.09
CA TYR A 14 -3.11 0.30 -0.08
C TYR A 14 -3.56 -1.09 -0.52
N GLY A 15 -4.73 -1.49 -0.08
CA GLY A 15 -5.43 -2.67 -0.55
C GLY A 15 -6.51 -3.08 0.42
N GLU A 16 -7.55 -3.75 -0.07
CA GLU A 16 -8.60 -4.28 0.79
C GLU A 16 -8.06 -5.22 1.87
N ARG A 17 -8.80 -5.42 2.96
CA ARG A 17 -8.43 -6.44 3.94
C ARG A 17 -8.29 -7.81 3.26
N CYS A 18 -7.43 -8.69 3.74
CA CYS A 18 -7.19 -10.01 3.11
C CYS A 18 -6.67 -10.00 1.66
N SER A 19 -6.24 -8.85 1.12
CA SER A 19 -5.62 -8.75 -0.22
C SER A 19 -4.13 -9.14 -0.25
N GLY A 20 -3.46 -9.16 0.91
CA GLY A 20 -2.02 -9.44 1.00
C GLY A 20 -1.14 -8.22 1.30
N THR A 21 -1.71 -7.08 1.68
CA THR A 21 -0.93 -5.86 2.02
C THR A 21 0.18 -6.10 3.06
N ASN A 22 -0.03 -6.96 4.07
CA ASN A 22 1.02 -7.30 5.04
C ASN A 22 2.16 -8.10 4.42
N TYR A 23 1.86 -9.03 3.52
CA TYR A 23 2.87 -9.80 2.80
C TYR A 23 3.74 -8.88 1.95
N VAL A 24 3.13 -7.98 1.19
CA VAL A 24 3.85 -7.00 0.35
C VAL A 24 4.69 -6.06 1.20
N ALA A 25 4.16 -5.54 2.32
CA ALA A 25 4.93 -4.70 3.23
C ALA A 25 6.20 -5.39 3.72
N GLU A 26 6.09 -6.65 4.11
CA GLU A 26 7.23 -7.44 4.57
C GLU A 26 8.21 -7.77 3.45
N LEU A 27 7.70 -8.08 2.25
CA LEU A 27 8.54 -8.34 1.07
C LEU A 27 9.39 -7.11 0.72
N LEU A 28 8.79 -5.91 0.75
CA LEU A 28 9.49 -4.66 0.50
C LEU A 28 10.57 -4.40 1.57
N ARG A 29 10.22 -4.55 2.85
CA ARG A 29 11.17 -4.37 3.97
C ARG A 29 12.38 -5.31 3.88
N ARG A 30 12.17 -6.54 3.43
CA ARG A 30 13.25 -7.55 3.33
C ARG A 30 14.18 -7.34 2.15
N ASN A 31 13.65 -6.86 1.02
CA ASN A 31 14.38 -6.86 -0.25
C ASN A 31 14.90 -5.48 -0.66
N LEU A 32 14.29 -4.40 -0.18
CA LEU A 32 14.67 -3.05 -0.55
C LEU A 32 15.35 -2.35 0.63
N ARG A 33 16.60 -1.92 0.42
CA ARG A 33 17.26 -0.90 1.26
C ARG A 33 16.78 0.49 0.83
N GLY A 34 15.47 0.65 0.86
CA GLY A 34 14.75 1.78 0.28
C GLY A 34 13.98 2.58 1.31
N PRO A 35 13.02 3.39 0.83
CA PRO A 35 12.21 4.22 1.69
C PRO A 35 11.33 3.40 2.64
N PRO A 36 11.01 3.92 3.84
CA PRO A 36 10.15 3.23 4.79
C PRO A 36 8.72 3.08 4.28
N VAL A 37 8.04 2.03 4.73
CA VAL A 37 6.59 1.88 4.57
C VAL A 37 5.89 2.72 5.64
N VAL A 38 5.03 3.64 5.22
CA VAL A 38 4.31 4.61 6.08
C VAL A 38 2.79 4.46 5.94
N ASP A 39 2.06 5.18 6.78
CA ASP A 39 0.60 5.38 6.76
C ASP A 39 0.20 6.87 6.70
N ASP A 40 1.10 7.72 6.21
CA ASP A 40 0.94 9.18 6.09
C ASP A 40 -0.29 9.59 5.27
N PHE A 41 -0.71 8.75 4.32
CA PHE A 41 -1.86 8.99 3.44
C PHE A 41 -3.06 8.13 3.86
N GLY A 42 -3.21 7.95 5.17
CA GLY A 42 -4.35 7.29 5.78
C GLY A 42 -4.24 5.78 5.86
N TRP A 43 -5.32 5.17 6.34
CA TRP A 43 -5.35 3.75 6.61
C TRP A 43 -5.23 2.93 5.33
N LYS A 44 -4.36 1.92 5.37
CA LYS A 44 -4.04 1.04 4.23
C LYS A 44 -5.22 0.26 3.64
N HIS A 45 -6.35 0.15 4.36
CA HIS A 45 -7.51 -0.63 3.95
C HIS A 45 -8.66 0.27 3.50
N GLY A 46 -9.11 0.03 2.26
CA GLY A 46 -10.11 0.82 1.57
C GLY A 46 -9.50 1.57 0.37
N TRP A 47 -10.31 2.46 -0.21
CA TRP A 47 -9.89 3.29 -1.33
C TRP A 47 -8.89 4.36 -0.88
N ILE A 48 -8.08 4.86 -1.81
CA ILE A 48 -7.11 5.94 -1.58
C ILE A 48 -7.85 7.13 -0.94
N ARG A 49 -7.42 7.51 0.27
CA ARG A 49 -7.97 8.64 1.03
C ARG A 49 -6.86 9.64 1.32
N GLY A 50 -6.92 10.82 0.72
CA GLY A 50 -5.94 11.88 0.97
C GLY A 50 -5.56 12.63 -0.30
N ASP A 51 -4.76 13.69 -0.13
CA ASP A 51 -4.15 14.41 -1.23
C ASP A 51 -2.90 13.64 -1.72
N VAL A 52 -3.12 12.84 -2.76
CA VAL A 52 -2.09 12.05 -3.45
C VAL A 52 -1.32 12.90 -4.46
N GLU A 53 -1.92 14.01 -4.90
CA GLU A 53 -1.37 14.86 -5.97
C GLU A 53 -0.19 15.68 -5.49
N SER A 54 -0.11 15.98 -4.18
CA SER A 54 1.04 16.64 -3.55
C SER A 54 2.14 15.67 -3.05
N ALA A 55 2.00 14.37 -3.30
CA ALA A 55 2.86 13.32 -2.76
C ALA A 55 4.03 12.94 -3.68
N ASP A 56 4.75 13.94 -4.21
CA ASP A 56 5.81 13.77 -5.21
C ASP A 56 6.99 12.89 -4.74
N ASP A 57 7.13 12.69 -3.43
CA ASP A 57 8.18 11.89 -2.79
C ASP A 57 7.70 10.49 -2.35
N CYS A 58 6.45 10.12 -2.65
CA CYS A 58 5.84 8.88 -2.19
C CYS A 58 5.61 7.90 -3.34
N VAL A 59 5.97 6.64 -3.13
CA VAL A 59 5.53 5.53 -4.00
C VAL A 59 4.30 4.88 -3.38
N PHE A 60 3.21 4.84 -4.15
CA PHE A 60 1.98 4.16 -3.77
C PHE A 60 1.94 2.76 -4.35
N VAL A 61 1.83 1.76 -3.47
CA VAL A 61 1.71 0.35 -3.84
C VAL A 61 0.30 -0.13 -3.56
N VAL A 62 -0.47 -0.37 -4.61
CA VAL A 62 -1.84 -0.86 -4.52
C VAL A 62 -1.87 -2.37 -4.72
N VAL A 63 -2.30 -3.10 -3.69
CA VAL A 63 -2.40 -4.56 -3.70
C VAL A 63 -3.85 -4.95 -3.95
N HIS A 64 -4.09 -5.62 -5.06
CA HIS A 64 -5.37 -6.26 -5.38
C HIS A 64 -5.22 -7.77 -5.37
N ARG A 65 -6.33 -8.46 -5.10
CA ARG A 65 -6.44 -9.92 -5.12
C ARG A 65 -7.64 -10.30 -5.97
N ASP A 66 -7.58 -11.46 -6.62
CA ASP A 66 -8.73 -12.05 -7.30
C ASP A 66 -9.97 -11.99 -6.38
N PRO A 67 -11.13 -11.52 -6.87
CA PRO A 67 -12.30 -11.28 -6.03
C PRO A 67 -12.84 -12.54 -5.36
N PHE A 68 -12.75 -13.70 -5.99
CA PHE A 68 -13.20 -14.96 -5.40
C PHE A 68 -12.26 -15.42 -4.30
N ASP A 69 -10.95 -15.34 -4.53
CA ASP A 69 -9.94 -15.66 -3.51
C ASP A 69 -9.97 -14.69 -2.33
N TRP A 70 -10.20 -13.40 -2.63
CA TRP A 70 -10.37 -12.37 -1.63
C TRP A 70 -11.58 -12.65 -0.74
N LEU A 71 -12.74 -12.93 -1.34
CA LEU A 71 -13.97 -13.22 -0.60
C LEU A 71 -13.82 -14.47 0.27
N ARG A 72 -13.21 -15.54 -0.25
CA ARG A 72 -12.91 -16.76 0.53
C ARG A 72 -12.00 -16.45 1.72
N SER A 73 -10.97 -15.63 1.51
CA SER A 73 -10.02 -15.25 2.56
C SER A 73 -10.64 -14.33 3.61
N LEU A 74 -11.51 -13.41 3.20
CA LEU A 74 -12.25 -12.52 4.09
C LEU A 74 -13.26 -13.32 4.93
N HIS A 75 -13.99 -14.24 4.30
CA HIS A 75 -14.94 -15.10 4.99
C HIS A 75 -14.28 -15.99 6.06
N GLY A 76 -13.09 -16.51 5.81
CA GLY A 76 -12.30 -17.28 6.79
C GLY A 76 -11.78 -16.44 7.97
N MET A 77 -11.98 -15.13 7.93
CA MET A 77 -11.45 -14.14 8.87
C MET A 77 -12.54 -13.12 9.24
N PRO A 78 -13.66 -13.54 9.87
CA PRO A 78 -14.85 -12.69 10.01
C PRO A 78 -14.63 -11.43 10.86
N TRP A 79 -13.66 -11.43 11.78
CA TRP A 79 -13.25 -10.23 12.53
C TRP A 79 -12.39 -9.25 11.72
N HIS A 80 -11.98 -9.65 10.51
CA HIS A 80 -11.37 -8.81 9.51
C HIS A 80 -12.40 -8.31 8.47
N ALA A 81 -13.69 -8.58 8.61
CA ALA A 81 -14.73 -7.86 7.85
C ALA A 81 -14.82 -6.38 8.28
#